data_AF-A0A9E0SZ63-F1
#
_entry.id   AF-A0A9E0SZ63-F1
#
_cell.length_a   1.000
_cell.length_b   1.000
_cell.length_c   1.000
_cell.angle_alpha   90.00
_cell.angle_beta   90.00
_cell.angle_gamma   90.00
#
_symmetry.space_group_name_H-M   'P 1'
#
loop_
_entity.id
_entity.type
_entity.pdbx_description
1 polymer ?
#
loop_
_entity_poly.entity_id
_entity_poly.type
_entity_poly.pdbx_seq_one_letter_code
_entity_poly.pdbx_strand_id
1 'polypeptide(L)'
;TGEQVRWGFENLALDQKKLDALGFSGVLRPVSTSCADHMGSSAVRIHTWDGSKWNFSTDFMQADEQILKPMVKAAADKYLADKKLTRRTAEDCQT
;
A
#
# COMPACT_ATOMS: atom_id res chain seq x y z
N THR A 1 16.12 -8.49 12.93
CA THR A 1 16.30 -7.14 13.50
C THR A 1 15.25 -6.20 12.94
N GLY A 2 15.10 -4.98 13.48
CA GLY A 2 14.15 -4.00 12.91
C GLY A 2 14.43 -3.66 11.44
N GLU A 3 15.70 -3.61 11.06
CA GLU A 3 16.13 -3.38 9.68
C GLU A 3 15.65 -4.47 8.73
N GLN A 4 15.74 -5.74 9.13
CA GLN A 4 15.25 -6.88 8.32
C GLN A 4 13.73 -6.87 8.18
N VAL A 5 13.00 -6.45 9.23
CA VAL A 5 11.54 -6.31 9.18
C VAL A 5 11.14 -5.20 8.21
N ARG A 6 11.78 -4.03 8.29
CA ARG A 6 11.60 -2.94 7.32
C ARG A 6 11.88 -3.44 5.91
N TRP A 7 13.02 -4.10 5.70
CA TRP A 7 13.39 -4.63 4.39
C TRP A 7 12.32 -5.58 3.84
N GLY A 8 11.79 -6.49 4.66
CA GLY A 8 10.71 -7.39 4.24
C GLY A 8 9.44 -6.65 3.84
N PHE A 9 9.04 -5.61 4.59
CA PHE A 9 7.90 -4.77 4.24
C PHE A 9 8.13 -3.86 3.05
N GLU A 10 9.37 -3.50 2.74
CA GLU A 10 9.73 -2.72 1.55
C GLU A 10 9.98 -3.61 0.32
N ASN A 11 9.85 -4.94 0.45
CA ASN A 11 10.07 -5.91 -0.63
C ASN A 11 8.92 -6.90 -0.77
N LEU A 12 7.74 -6.54 -0.26
CA LEU A 12 6.56 -7.38 -0.40
C LEU A 12 6.21 -7.47 -1.88
N ALA A 13 6.03 -8.68 -2.39
CA ALA A 13 5.60 -8.96 -3.75
C ALA A 13 4.63 -10.14 -3.76
N LEU A 14 3.37 -9.85 -3.45
CA LEU A 14 2.27 -10.83 -3.41
C LEU A 14 1.42 -10.66 -4.67
N ASP A 15 1.73 -11.47 -5.68
CA ASP A 15 0.87 -11.60 -6.86
C ASP A 15 -0.39 -12.42 -6.53
N GLN A 16 -1.32 -12.49 -7.48
CA GLN A 16 -2.57 -13.23 -7.29
C GLN A 16 -2.32 -14.71 -6.96
N LYS A 17 -1.34 -15.33 -7.61
CA LYS A 17 -1.00 -16.75 -7.39
C LYS A 17 -0.55 -17.01 -5.95
N LYS A 18 0.29 -16.14 -5.39
CA LYS A 18 0.72 -16.23 -3.98
C LYS A 18 -0.45 -16.00 -3.04
N LEU A 19 -1.32 -15.02 -3.33
CA LEU A 19 -2.50 -14.78 -2.50
C LEU A 19 -3.47 -15.98 -2.50
N ASP A 20 -3.67 -16.61 -3.65
CA ASP A 20 -4.51 -17.80 -3.77
C ASP A 20 -3.92 -18.97 -2.96
N ALA A 21 -2.60 -19.20 -3.06
CA ALA A 21 -1.91 -20.24 -2.30
C ALA A 21 -1.96 -20.02 -0.77
N LEU A 22 -2.05 -18.77 -0.35
CA LEU A 22 -2.18 -18.37 1.06
C LEU A 22 -3.65 -18.33 1.54
N GLY A 23 -4.63 -18.57 0.66
CA GLY A 23 -6.05 -18.56 1.01
C GLY A 23 -6.68 -17.15 1.11
N PHE A 24 -6.04 -16.13 0.53
CA PHE A 24 -6.52 -14.74 0.54
C PHE A 24 -7.33 -14.35 -0.71
N SER A 25 -7.68 -15.33 -1.55
CA SER A 25 -8.46 -15.08 -2.76
C SER A 25 -9.79 -14.40 -2.43
N GLY A 26 -10.12 -13.33 -3.16
CA GLY A 26 -11.33 -12.52 -2.94
C GLY A 26 -11.33 -11.66 -1.66
N VAL A 27 -10.27 -11.73 -0.84
CA VAL A 27 -10.08 -10.89 0.35
C VAL A 27 -9.11 -9.75 0.05
N LEU A 28 -7.96 -10.07 -0.55
CA LEU A 28 -6.91 -9.12 -0.91
C LEU A 28 -6.73 -9.05 -2.43
N ARG A 29 -6.30 -7.88 -2.90
CA ARG A 29 -5.77 -7.69 -4.25
C ARG A 29 -4.25 -7.84 -4.22
N PRO A 30 -3.61 -8.16 -5.37
CA PRO A 30 -2.15 -8.18 -5.46
C PRO A 30 -1.54 -6.92 -4.84
N VAL A 31 -0.56 -7.12 -3.97
CA VAL A 31 0.08 -6.04 -3.21
C VAL A 31 1.58 -6.15 -3.38
N SER A 32 2.19 -5.03 -3.75
CA SER A 32 3.63 -4.88 -3.83
C SER A 32 4.01 -3.57 -3.18
N THR A 33 5.05 -3.58 -2.36
CA THR A 33 5.58 -2.39 -1.71
C THR A 33 7.04 -2.20 -2.10
N SER A 34 7.55 -1.00 -1.87
CA SER A 34 8.93 -0.61 -2.14
C SER A 34 9.38 0.46 -1.14
N CYS A 35 10.66 0.81 -1.12
CA CYS A 35 11.14 1.99 -0.37
C CYS A 35 10.40 3.29 -0.76
N ALA A 36 9.94 3.40 -2.01
CA ALA A 36 9.22 4.56 -2.51
C ALA A 36 7.70 4.50 -2.27
N ASP A 37 7.16 3.30 -1.99
CA ASP A 37 5.74 3.05 -1.81
C ASP A 37 5.50 2.04 -0.68
N HIS A 38 5.16 2.56 0.49
CA HIS A 38 4.89 1.78 1.69
C HIS A 38 3.41 1.32 1.78
N MET A 39 2.56 1.66 0.81
CA MET A 39 1.14 1.30 0.80
C MET A 39 0.88 0.12 -0.15
N GLY A 40 1.41 0.18 -1.36
CA GLY A 40 1.19 -0.80 -2.41
C GLY A 40 -0.16 -0.66 -3.10
N SER A 41 -1.11 -1.58 -2.84
CA SER A 41 -2.41 -1.55 -3.52
C SER A 41 -3.33 -0.49 -2.91
N SER A 42 -3.95 0.34 -3.76
CA SER A 42 -5.04 1.26 -3.40
C SER A 42 -6.41 0.79 -3.91
N ALA A 43 -6.54 -0.50 -4.21
CA ALA A 43 -7.82 -1.08 -4.62
C ALA A 43 -8.74 -1.28 -3.42
N VAL A 44 -9.96 -0.74 -3.50
CA VAL A 44 -10.98 -0.80 -2.45
C VAL A 44 -12.30 -1.29 -3.00
N ARG A 45 -13.18 -1.84 -2.16
CA ARG A 45 -14.56 -2.15 -2.53
C ARG A 45 -15.49 -1.71 -1.41
N ILE A 46 -16.73 -1.40 -1.74
CA ILE A 46 -17.73 -0.97 -0.77
C ILE A 46 -18.49 -2.18 -0.26
N HIS A 47 -18.66 -2.23 1.05
CA HIS A 47 -19.57 -3.15 1.71
C HIS A 47 -20.74 -2.34 2.26
N THR A 48 -21.96 -2.83 2.08
CA THR A 48 -23.17 -2.16 2.56
C THR A 48 -23.90 -3.05 3.55
N TRP A 49 -24.26 -2.49 4.70
CA TRP A 49 -25.08 -3.13 5.73
C TRP A 49 -26.54 -3.15 5.31
N ASP A 50 -27.19 -4.32 5.33
CA ASP A 50 -28.59 -4.47 4.93
C ASP A 50 -29.59 -4.45 6.11
N GLY A 51 -29.10 -4.25 7.34
CA GLY A 51 -29.89 -4.39 8.57
C GLY A 51 -29.59 -5.67 9.36
N SER A 52 -28.95 -6.67 8.72
CA SER A 52 -28.65 -7.98 9.31
C SER A 52 -27.24 -8.49 9.03
N LYS A 53 -26.66 -8.15 7.88
CA LYS A 53 -25.31 -8.54 7.45
C LYS A 53 -24.66 -7.49 6.55
N TRP A 54 -23.34 -7.58 6.44
CA TRP A 54 -22.57 -6.84 5.44
C TRP A 54 -22.56 -7.60 4.12
N ASN A 55 -22.85 -6.91 3.02
CA ASN A 55 -22.77 -7.47 1.67
C ASN A 55 -21.77 -6.68 0.83
N PHE A 56 -21.08 -7.35 -0.09
CA PHE A 56 -20.31 -6.66 -1.12
C PHE A 56 -21.28 -5.95 -2.07
N SER A 57 -21.19 -4.63 -2.18
CA SER A 57 -22.07 -3.83 -3.03
C SER A 57 -21.39 -3.30 -4.29
N THR A 58 -20.06 -3.37 -4.35
CA THR A 58 -19.28 -3.05 -5.56
C THR A 58 -18.19 -4.08 -5.80
N ASP A 59 -17.72 -4.16 -7.05
CA ASP A 59 -16.40 -4.71 -7.34
C ASP A 59 -15.28 -3.81 -6.77
N PHE A 60 -14.04 -4.27 -6.90
CA PHE A 60 -12.88 -3.45 -6.57
C PHE A 60 -12.76 -2.25 -7.51
N MET A 61 -12.53 -1.09 -6.92
CA MET A 61 -12.25 0.19 -7.55
C MET A 61 -10.82 0.59 -7.23
N GLN A 62 -10.14 1.18 -8.21
CA GLN A 62 -8.76 1.61 -8.09
C GLN A 62 -8.70 3.12 -7.85
N ALA A 63 -7.91 3.56 -6.87
CA ALA A 63 -7.67 4.98 -6.67
C ALA A 63 -6.84 5.58 -7.81
N ASP A 64 -7.08 6.85 -8.11
CA ASP A 64 -6.32 7.59 -9.12
C ASP A 64 -5.00 8.10 -8.54
N GLU A 65 -3.95 7.29 -8.74
CA GLU A 65 -2.60 7.60 -8.31
C GLU A 65 -2.00 8.83 -9.01
N GLN A 66 -2.50 9.24 -10.17
CA GLN A 66 -2.01 10.45 -10.85
C GLN A 66 -2.37 11.71 -10.07
N ILE A 67 -3.51 11.68 -9.36
CA ILE A 67 -3.96 12.76 -8.49
C ILE A 67 -3.33 12.63 -7.11
N LEU A 68 -3.30 11.41 -6.55
CA LEU A 68 -2.90 11.20 -5.16
C LEU A 68 -1.38 11.29 -4.94
N LYS A 69 -0.54 10.77 -5.85
CA LYS A 69 0.92 10.77 -5.66
C LYS A 69 1.52 12.18 -5.49
N PRO A 70 1.14 13.20 -6.29
CA PRO A 70 1.59 14.57 -6.04
C PRO A 70 1.24 15.09 -4.65
N MET A 71 0.03 14.78 -4.15
CA MET A 71 -0.41 15.20 -2.81
C MET A 71 0.36 14.50 -1.70
N VAL A 72 0.57 13.18 -1.83
CA VAL A 72 1.37 12.38 -0.89
C VAL A 72 2.81 12.91 -0.82
N LYS A 73 3.43 13.17 -1.99
CA LYS A 73 4.78 13.73 -2.06
C LYS A 73 4.86 15.09 -1.37
N ALA A 74 3.92 15.99 -1.66
CA ALA A 74 3.89 17.32 -1.05
C ALA A 74 3.75 17.25 0.47
N ALA A 75 2.87 16.38 0.99
CA ALA A 75 2.69 16.19 2.42
C ALA A 75 3.95 15.59 3.08
N ALA A 76 4.58 14.60 2.45
CA ALA A 76 5.82 14.00 2.93
C ALA A 76 7.00 15.01 2.96
N ASP A 77 7.15 15.81 1.89
CA ASP A 77 8.18 16.86 1.81
C ASP A 77 7.97 17.92 2.91
N LYS A 78 6.72 18.35 3.13
CA LYS A 78 6.39 19.27 4.21
C LYS A 78 6.73 18.68 5.58
N TYR A 79 6.37 17.42 5.83
CA TYR A 79 6.66 16.77 7.11
C TYR A 79 8.16 16.69 7.39
N LEU A 80 8.97 16.32 6.39
CA LEU A 80 10.43 16.29 6.52
C LEU A 80 11.00 17.68 6.88
N ALA A 81 10.52 18.74 6.21
CA ALA A 81 10.94 20.11 6.50
C ALA A 81 10.56 20.54 7.94
N ASP A 82 9.31 20.32 8.35
CA ASP A 82 8.80 20.70 9.67
C ASP A 82 9.54 19.96 10.79
N LYS A 83 9.91 18.70 10.56
CA LYS A 83 10.63 17.85 11.52
C LYS A 83 12.15 17.91 11.39
N LYS A 84 12.67 18.67 10.43
CA LYS A 84 14.11 18.75 10.11
C LYS A 84 14.73 17.37 9.89
N LEU A 85 14.00 16.50 9.19
CA LEU A 85 14.42 15.16 8.86
C LEU A 85 14.98 15.12 7.43
N THR A 86 15.97 14.27 7.21
CA THR A 86 16.55 14.04 5.89
C THR A 86 15.86 12.86 5.22
N ARG A 87 15.54 12.98 3.92
CA ARG A 87 15.02 11.86 3.13
C ARG A 87 16.11 10.79 2.99
N ARG A 88 15.73 9.51 3.05
CA ARG A 88 16.61 8.38 2.71
C ARG A 88 17.18 8.54 1.31
N THR A 89 18.43 8.14 1.13
CA THR A 89 19.05 8.22 -0.20
C THR A 89 18.55 7.10 -1.10
N ALA A 90 18.87 7.17 -2.39
CA ALA A 90 18.56 6.08 -3.31
C ALA A 90 19.32 4.80 -2.93
N GLU A 91 20.55 4.93 -2.41
CA GLU A 91 21.37 3.83 -1.92
C GLU A 91 20.71 3.12 -0.73
N ASP A 92 20.11 3.87 0.20
CA ASP A 92 19.33 3.31 1.32
C ASP A 92 18.09 2.52 0.86
N CYS A 93 17.66 2.75 -0.38
CA CYS A 93 16.49 2.15 -1.01
C CYS A 93 16.86 1.07 -2.07
N GLN A 94 18.13 0.71 -2.22
CA GLN A 94 18.51 -0.36 -3.15
C GLN A 94 18.03 -1.70 -2.61
N THR A 95 17.06 -2.29 -3.31
CA THR A 95 16.47 -3.62 -3.06
C THR A 95 17.08 -4.65 -3.98
#